data_AF-A0A452US21-F1
#
_entry.id   AF-A0A452US21-F1
#
_cell.length_a   1.000
_cell.length_b   1.000
_cell.length_c   1.000
_cell.angle_alpha   90.00
_cell.angle_beta   90.00
_cell.angle_gamma   90.00
#
_symmetry.space_group_name_H-M   'P 1'
#
loop_
_entity.id
_entity.type
_entity.pdbx_description
1 polymer ?
#
loop_
_entity_poly.entity_id
_entity_poly.type
_entity_poly.pdbx_seq_one_letter_code
_entity_poly.pdbx_strand_id
1 'polypeptide(L)'
;MKQPGNETADTVLKKLDEQYQKYKFMELNLAQKKRRLKGQIPEIKQTLEILKYMQKKKESTSSLETRFLLADNLYCKASVPPTDKVCLWLGANVMLEYDIDEAQALLEKNLSTATKNLDSLEEDLDFLRDQFTTTEVNMARVYNWDVKRRNKDDSTKNKA
;
A
#
# COMPACT_ATOMS: atom_id res chain seq x y z
N MET A 1 -23.35 1.27 -32.42
CA MET A 1 -22.88 -0.11 -32.65
C MET A 1 -23.30 -0.97 -31.45
N LYS A 2 -24.34 -1.80 -31.59
CA LYS A 2 -24.77 -2.76 -30.56
C LYS A 2 -23.84 -3.99 -30.67
N GLN A 3 -23.07 -4.28 -29.63
CA GLN A 3 -22.32 -5.53 -29.56
C GLN A 3 -23.30 -6.71 -29.32
N PRO A 4 -23.08 -7.89 -29.96
CA PRO A 4 -24.02 -9.01 -29.97
C PRO A 4 -23.93 -9.86 -28.70
N GLY A 5 -24.12 -9.24 -27.52
CA GLY A 5 -24.06 -9.93 -26.22
C GLY A 5 -24.76 -9.24 -25.04
N ASN A 6 -25.40 -8.09 -25.23
CA ASN A 6 -26.23 -7.44 -24.21
C ASN A 6 -27.71 -7.69 -24.49
N GLU A 7 -28.19 -8.91 -24.26
CA GLU A 7 -29.57 -9.29 -24.60
C GLU A 7 -30.61 -8.93 -23.51
N THR A 8 -30.17 -8.59 -22.28
CA THR A 8 -31.09 -8.24 -21.17
C THR A 8 -30.46 -7.26 -20.18
N ALA A 9 -31.25 -6.41 -19.54
CA ALA A 9 -30.76 -5.50 -18.49
C ALA A 9 -30.11 -6.26 -17.33
N ASP A 10 -30.64 -7.45 -16.99
CA ASP A 10 -30.11 -8.32 -15.95
C ASP A 10 -28.68 -8.83 -16.24
N THR A 11 -28.33 -9.12 -17.49
CA THR A 11 -26.96 -9.54 -17.83
C THR A 11 -25.96 -8.40 -17.68
N VAL A 12 -26.37 -7.18 -18.02
CA VAL A 12 -25.56 -5.96 -17.83
C VAL A 12 -25.40 -5.64 -16.34
N LEU A 13 -26.47 -5.74 -15.54
CA LEU A 13 -26.42 -5.55 -14.09
C LEU A 13 -25.50 -6.58 -13.41
N LYS A 14 -25.60 -7.85 -13.80
CA LYS A 14 -24.72 -8.91 -13.30
C LYS A 14 -23.24 -8.62 -13.61
N LYS A 15 -22.93 -8.17 -14.82
CA LYS A 15 -21.56 -7.80 -15.20
C LYS A 15 -21.03 -6.61 -14.40
N LEU A 16 -21.87 -5.61 -14.14
CA LEU A 16 -21.51 -4.45 -13.32
C LEU A 16 -21.28 -4.83 -11.85
N ASP A 17 -22.11 -5.73 -11.30
CA ASP A 17 -21.91 -6.26 -9.94
C ASP A 17 -20.61 -7.07 -9.84
N GLU A 18 -20.31 -7.93 -10.82
CA GLU A 18 -19.02 -8.64 -10.89
C GLU A 18 -17.82 -7.68 -10.94
N GLN A 19 -17.91 -6.56 -11.68
CA GLN A 19 -16.88 -5.53 -11.70
C GLN A 19 -16.75 -4.81 -10.35
N TYR A 20 -17.87 -4.48 -9.72
CA TYR A 20 -17.91 -3.87 -8.39
C TYR A 20 -17.23 -4.74 -7.33
N GLN A 21 -17.52 -6.05 -7.30
CA GLN A 21 -16.87 -6.97 -6.37
C GLN A 21 -15.36 -7.06 -6.60
N LYS A 22 -14.90 -7.02 -7.87
CA LYS A 22 -13.47 -6.99 -8.19
C LYS A 22 -12.79 -5.73 -7.69
N TYR A 23 -13.42 -4.56 -7.87
CA TYR A 23 -12.88 -3.30 -7.35
C TYR A 23 -12.80 -3.32 -5.82
N LYS A 24 -13.81 -3.87 -5.14
CA LYS A 24 -13.79 -4.03 -3.67
C LYS A 24 -12.70 -4.94 -3.16
N PHE A 25 -12.47 -6.05 -3.84
CA PHE A 25 -11.35 -6.91 -3.50
C PHE A 25 -10.01 -6.20 -3.73
N MET A 26 -9.87 -5.44 -4.82
CA MET A 26 -8.65 -4.70 -5.13
C MET A 26 -8.37 -3.60 -4.09
N GLU A 27 -9.39 -2.87 -3.66
CA GLU A 27 -9.29 -1.79 -2.67
C GLU A 27 -8.76 -2.34 -1.35
N LEU A 28 -9.33 -3.45 -0.88
CA LEU A 28 -8.89 -4.11 0.35
C LEU A 28 -7.39 -4.47 0.28
N ASN A 29 -6.95 -5.04 -0.84
CA ASN A 29 -5.55 -5.42 -1.03
C ASN A 29 -4.61 -4.20 -1.06
N LEU A 30 -5.00 -3.13 -1.77
CA LEU A 30 -4.21 -1.91 -1.84
C LEU A 30 -4.17 -1.21 -0.47
N ALA A 31 -5.28 -1.14 0.26
CA ALA A 31 -5.35 -0.56 1.59
C ALA A 31 -4.45 -1.31 2.60
N GLN A 32 -4.40 -2.65 2.53
CA GLN A 32 -3.50 -3.45 3.35
C GLN A 32 -2.02 -3.18 3.03
N LYS A 33 -1.67 -3.11 1.74
CA LYS A 33 -0.30 -2.73 1.31
C LYS A 33 0.08 -1.33 1.79
N LYS A 34 -0.84 -0.37 1.70
CA LYS A 34 -0.66 1.01 2.17
C LYS A 34 -0.34 1.06 3.65
N ARG A 35 -1.11 0.33 4.46
CA ARG A 35 -0.89 0.22 5.90
C ARG A 35 0.49 -0.34 6.22
N ARG A 36 0.94 -1.38 5.51
CA ARG A 36 2.28 -1.95 5.69
C ARG A 36 3.38 -0.93 5.37
N LEU A 37 3.29 -0.26 4.23
CA LEU A 37 4.28 0.77 3.84
C LEU A 37 4.31 1.94 4.84
N LYS A 38 3.14 2.39 5.32
CA LYS A 38 3.06 3.44 6.36
C LYS A 38 3.71 3.06 7.68
N GLY A 39 3.73 1.77 8.03
CA GLY A 39 4.48 1.26 9.20
C GLY A 39 5.99 1.17 8.95
N GLN A 40 6.39 0.70 7.77
CA GLN A 40 7.79 0.46 7.42
C GLN A 40 8.60 1.75 7.21
N ILE A 41 8.00 2.81 6.65
CA ILE A 41 8.71 4.06 6.35
C ILE A 41 9.31 4.71 7.61
N PRO A 42 8.57 4.87 8.72
CA PRO A 42 9.13 5.35 9.99
C PRO A 42 10.30 4.51 10.51
N GLU A 43 10.20 3.18 10.44
CA GLU A 43 11.26 2.27 10.89
C GLU A 43 12.56 2.46 10.09
N ILE A 44 12.45 2.59 8.76
CA ILE A 44 13.59 2.88 7.88
C ILE A 44 14.20 4.25 8.20
N LYS A 45 13.36 5.28 8.43
CA LYS A 45 13.83 6.62 8.80
C LYS A 45 14.59 6.62 10.12
N GLN A 46 14.07 5.95 11.14
CA GLN A 46 14.72 5.83 12.44
C GLN A 46 16.07 5.11 12.31
N THR A 47 16.13 4.05 11.50
CA THR A 47 17.38 3.32 11.24
C THR A 47 18.42 4.22 10.56
N LEU A 48 18.00 5.04 9.58
CA LEU A 48 18.86 6.03 8.93
C LEU A 48 19.39 7.10 9.90
N GLU A 49 18.55 7.57 10.83
CA GLU A 49 18.97 8.53 11.86
C GLU A 49 20.03 7.93 12.79
N ILE A 50 19.86 6.67 13.20
CA ILE A 50 20.83 5.94 14.01
C ILE A 50 22.16 5.80 13.25
N LEU A 51 22.14 5.44 11.97
CA LEU A 51 23.34 5.34 11.14
C LEU A 51 24.07 6.67 11.01
N LYS A 52 23.34 7.77 10.75
CA LYS A 52 23.92 9.12 10.70
C LYS A 52 24.55 9.52 12.05
N TYR A 53 23.93 9.12 13.15
CA TYR A 53 24.47 9.37 14.48
C TYR A 53 25.75 8.55 14.73
N MET A 54 25.78 7.27 14.32
CA MET A 54 26.97 6.43 14.40
C MET A 54 28.11 6.96 13.51
N GLN A 55 27.79 7.44 12.31
CA GLN A 55 28.76 8.04 11.38
C GLN A 55 29.41 9.30 11.98
N LYS A 56 28.61 10.21 12.56
CA LYS A 56 29.15 11.39 13.29
C LYS A 56 30.01 10.98 14.48
N LYS A 57 29.60 9.92 15.19
CA LYS A 57 30.35 9.42 16.33
C LYS A 57 31.65 8.73 15.93
N LYS A 58 31.76 8.18 14.72
CA LYS A 58 33.03 7.67 14.18
C LYS A 58 34.07 8.77 14.03
N GLU A 59 33.68 9.98 13.63
CA GLU A 59 34.60 11.12 13.50
C GLU A 59 35.07 11.64 14.87
N SER A 60 34.24 11.52 15.91
CA SER A 60 34.63 11.85 17.28
C SER A 60 35.24 10.62 17.97
N THR A 61 36.53 10.63 18.32
CA THR A 61 37.23 9.48 18.96
C THR A 61 36.65 9.02 20.32
N SER A 62 35.53 9.58 20.78
CA SER A 62 34.81 9.20 21.99
C SER A 62 34.01 7.90 21.84
N SER A 63 34.15 6.98 22.80
CA SER A 63 33.28 5.80 22.91
C SER A 63 31.81 6.20 23.16
N LEU A 64 30.88 5.47 22.55
CA LEU A 64 29.44 5.67 22.72
C LEU A 64 28.93 4.82 23.89
N GLU A 65 28.51 5.45 24.99
CA GLU A 65 27.69 4.74 25.99
C GLU A 65 26.26 4.57 25.45
N THR A 66 25.84 3.33 25.27
CA THR A 66 24.47 3.00 24.84
C THR A 66 23.87 1.90 25.72
N ARG A 67 22.54 1.77 25.63
CA ARG A 67 21.79 0.69 26.28
C ARG A 67 21.37 -0.31 25.20
N PHE A 68 22.03 -1.45 25.17
CA PHE A 68 21.68 -2.52 24.24
C PHE A 68 20.41 -3.23 24.68
N LEU A 69 19.51 -3.46 23.72
CA LEU A 69 18.30 -4.24 23.90
C LEU A 69 18.66 -5.74 23.83
N LEU A 70 18.50 -6.45 24.94
CA LEU A 70 18.66 -7.91 25.03
C LEU A 70 17.31 -8.62 24.86
N ALA A 71 16.26 -8.02 25.43
CA ALA A 71 14.87 -8.40 25.28
C ALA A 71 14.00 -7.13 25.40
N ASP A 72 12.71 -7.22 25.08
CA ASP A 72 11.79 -6.07 25.01
C ASP A 72 11.81 -5.17 26.27
N ASN A 73 12.02 -5.77 27.45
CA ASN A 73 12.10 -5.05 28.73
C ASN A 73 13.46 -5.18 29.43
N LEU A 74 14.49 -5.68 28.73
CA LEU A 74 15.82 -5.91 29.30
C LEU A 74 16.88 -5.16 28.50
N TYR A 75 17.54 -4.20 29.17
CA TYR A 75 18.59 -3.39 28.60
C TYR A 75 19.90 -3.55 29.37
N CYS A 76 21.02 -3.63 28.66
CA CYS A 76 22.36 -3.63 29.25
C CYS A 76 23.13 -2.38 28.86
N LYS A 77 23.74 -1.71 29.84
CA LYS A 77 24.62 -0.57 29.59
C LYS A 77 25.95 -1.10 29.04
N ALA A 78 26.36 -0.64 27.86
CA ALA A 78 27.67 -0.94 27.31
C ALA A 78 28.28 0.27 26.61
N SER A 79 29.61 0.24 26.51
CA SER A 79 30.39 1.23 25.78
C SER A 79 30.79 0.65 24.43
N VAL A 80 30.40 1.33 23.35
CA VAL A 80 30.65 0.91 21.97
C VAL A 80 31.82 1.73 21.42
N PRO A 81 32.92 1.07 21.02
CA PRO A 81 34.00 1.73 20.30
C PRO A 81 33.52 2.26 18.94
N PRO A 82 34.18 3.28 18.36
CA PRO A 82 33.95 3.68 16.98
C PRO A 82 34.05 2.45 16.06
N THR A 83 32.97 2.15 15.33
CA THR A 83 32.87 0.96 14.49
C THR A 83 32.54 1.41 13.07
N ASP A 84 33.14 0.75 12.07
CA ASP A 84 32.98 1.09 10.66
C ASP A 84 31.89 0.29 9.95
N LYS A 85 31.47 -0.81 10.57
CA LYS A 85 30.61 -1.83 9.98
C LYS A 85 29.33 -2.00 10.78
N VAL A 86 28.26 -2.33 10.07
CA VAL A 86 26.92 -2.58 10.61
C VAL A 86 26.34 -3.85 10.00
N CYS A 87 25.59 -4.61 10.77
CA CYS A 87 24.91 -5.81 10.27
C CYS A 87 23.44 -5.47 9.98
N LEU A 88 23.03 -5.66 8.72
CA LEU A 88 21.65 -5.46 8.29
C LEU A 88 20.97 -6.80 8.03
N TRP A 89 19.71 -6.89 8.47
CA TRP A 89 18.85 -8.03 8.16
C TRP A 89 18.11 -7.79 6.85
N LEU A 90 18.37 -8.61 5.83
CA LEU A 90 17.76 -8.48 4.50
C LEU A 90 16.46 -9.29 4.37
N GLY A 91 16.13 -10.10 5.39
CA GLY A 91 15.02 -11.04 5.36
C GLY A 91 15.46 -12.45 4.96
N ALA A 92 14.50 -13.38 4.90
CA ALA A 92 14.74 -14.78 4.56
C ALA A 92 15.87 -15.46 5.36
N ASN A 93 16.05 -15.10 6.64
CA ASN A 93 17.12 -15.57 7.51
C ASN A 93 18.54 -15.18 7.07
N VAL A 94 18.68 -14.09 6.32
CA VAL A 94 19.96 -13.58 5.81
C VAL A 94 20.32 -12.25 6.48
N MET A 95 21.51 -12.24 7.09
CA MET A 95 22.17 -11.05 7.63
C MET A 95 23.47 -10.80 6.87
N LEU A 96 23.68 -9.57 6.41
CA LEU A 96 24.93 -9.16 5.77
C LEU A 96 25.56 -7.99 6.53
N GLU A 97 26.88 -8.01 6.58
CA GLU A 97 27.70 -6.92 7.08
C GLU A 97 27.92 -5.90 5.95
N TYR A 98 27.72 -4.63 6.27
CA TYR A 98 27.91 -3.49 5.38
C TYR A 98 28.76 -2.44 6.07
N ASP A 99 29.53 -1.68 5.29
CA ASP A 99 30.12 -0.45 5.81
C ASP A 99 29.01 0.59 6.03
N ILE A 100 29.21 1.53 6.97
CA ILE A 100 28.19 2.54 7.33
C ILE A 100 27.67 3.31 6.10
N ASP A 101 28.57 3.66 5.18
CA ASP A 101 28.22 4.43 3.99
C ASP A 101 27.37 3.60 3.00
N GLU A 102 27.70 2.31 2.83
CA GLU A 102 26.92 1.38 2.00
C GLU A 102 25.55 1.11 2.60
N ALA A 103 25.48 0.91 3.92
CA ALA A 103 24.24 0.74 4.65
C ALA A 103 23.33 1.96 4.54
N GLN A 104 23.90 3.17 4.62
CA GLN A 104 23.14 4.41 4.42
C GLN A 104 22.61 4.50 2.99
N ALA A 105 23.44 4.26 1.98
CA ALA A 105 23.02 4.29 0.57
C ALA A 105 21.91 3.27 0.28
N LEU A 106 22.03 2.05 0.85
CA LEU A 106 21.02 1.00 0.72
C LEU A 106 19.69 1.42 1.36
N LEU A 107 19.71 1.96 2.57
CA LEU A 107 18.51 2.38 3.27
C LEU A 107 17.87 3.63 2.64
N GLU A 108 18.65 4.58 2.12
CA GLU A 108 18.14 5.74 1.38
C GLU A 108 17.45 5.30 0.07
N LYS A 109 18.04 4.33 -0.64
CA LYS A 109 17.41 3.72 -1.82
C LYS A 109 16.10 3.03 -1.43
N ASN A 110 16.10 2.22 -0.37
CA ASN A 110 14.89 1.54 0.11
C ASN A 110 13.81 2.52 0.56
N LEU A 111 14.18 3.61 1.24
CA LEU A 111 13.28 4.69 1.64
C LEU A 111 12.65 5.35 0.41
N SER A 112 13.44 5.69 -0.60
CA SER A 112 12.96 6.29 -1.84
C SER A 112 11.98 5.37 -2.56
N THR A 113 12.32 4.08 -2.70
CA THR A 113 11.44 3.09 -3.31
C THR A 113 10.15 2.90 -2.51
N ALA A 114 10.23 2.80 -1.18
CA ALA A 114 9.04 2.65 -0.33
C ALA A 114 8.13 3.88 -0.39
N THR A 115 8.69 5.08 -0.46
CA THR A 115 7.94 6.34 -0.57
C THR A 115 7.25 6.44 -1.93
N LYS A 116 7.97 6.20 -3.03
CA LYS A 116 7.38 6.17 -4.38
C LYS A 116 6.28 5.12 -4.50
N ASN A 117 6.50 3.94 -3.95
CA ASN A 117 5.48 2.89 -3.93
C ASN A 117 4.25 3.29 -3.10
N LEU A 118 4.43 4.07 -2.02
CA LEU A 118 3.31 4.59 -1.26
C LEU A 118 2.53 5.60 -2.10
N ASP A 119 3.20 6.55 -2.73
CA ASP A 119 2.57 7.59 -3.56
C ASP A 119 1.77 6.97 -4.72
N SER A 120 2.37 6.07 -5.50
CA SER A 120 1.67 5.36 -6.58
C SER A 120 0.46 4.55 -6.09
N LEU A 121 0.56 3.97 -4.88
CA LEU A 121 -0.54 3.21 -4.29
C LEU A 121 -1.68 4.12 -3.79
N GLU A 122 -1.38 5.36 -3.38
CA GLU A 122 -2.40 6.35 -3.06
C GLU A 122 -3.14 6.79 -4.34
N GLU A 123 -2.43 7.02 -5.44
CA GLU A 123 -3.03 7.31 -6.75
C GLU A 123 -3.91 6.14 -7.25
N ASP A 124 -3.45 4.90 -7.14
CA ASP A 124 -4.23 3.71 -7.50
C ASP A 124 -5.52 3.57 -6.68
N LEU A 125 -5.46 3.90 -5.37
CA LEU A 125 -6.63 3.88 -4.49
C LEU A 125 -7.65 4.95 -4.86
N ASP A 126 -7.19 6.16 -5.18
CA ASP A 126 -8.06 7.24 -5.62
C ASP A 126 -8.71 6.91 -6.98
N PHE A 127 -7.93 6.37 -7.92
CA PHE A 127 -8.47 5.88 -9.19
C PHE A 127 -9.55 4.81 -8.97
N LEU A 128 -9.30 3.87 -8.07
CA LEU A 128 -10.25 2.81 -7.77
C LEU A 128 -11.55 3.34 -7.14
N ARG A 129 -11.46 4.36 -6.29
CA ARG A 129 -12.61 5.05 -5.70
C ARG A 129 -13.48 5.75 -6.75
N ASP A 130 -12.87 6.32 -7.77
CA ASP A 130 -13.60 6.91 -8.90
C ASP A 130 -14.26 5.83 -9.77
N GLN A 131 -13.58 4.69 -9.98
CA GLN A 131 -14.16 3.54 -10.70
C GLN A 131 -15.35 2.94 -9.96
N PHE A 132 -15.31 2.93 -8.63
CA PHE A 132 -16.44 2.53 -7.79
C PHE A 132 -17.65 3.41 -8.03
N THR A 133 -17.49 4.72 -7.84
CA THR A 133 -18.57 5.70 -8.02
C THR A 133 -19.16 5.62 -9.43
N THR A 134 -18.30 5.47 -10.45
CA THR A 134 -18.73 5.35 -11.84
C THR A 134 -19.54 4.07 -12.08
N THR A 135 -19.08 2.94 -11.53
CA THR A 135 -19.78 1.65 -11.63
C THR A 135 -21.14 1.71 -10.92
N GLU A 136 -21.23 2.29 -9.72
CA GLU A 136 -22.47 2.46 -8.96
C GLU A 136 -23.49 3.31 -9.71
N VAL A 137 -23.06 4.46 -10.26
CA VAL A 137 -23.92 5.32 -11.07
C VAL A 137 -24.40 4.60 -12.33
N ASN A 138 -23.54 3.84 -13.00
CA ASN A 138 -23.92 3.06 -14.18
C ASN A 138 -24.92 1.95 -13.82
N MET A 139 -24.73 1.26 -12.70
CA MET A 139 -25.67 0.26 -12.20
C MET A 139 -27.04 0.86 -11.90
N ALA A 140 -27.08 2.01 -11.22
CA ALA A 140 -28.32 2.75 -10.97
C ALA A 140 -29.01 3.22 -12.26
N ARG A 141 -28.25 3.67 -13.27
CA ARG A 141 -28.78 4.07 -14.58
C ARG A 141 -29.41 2.90 -15.33
N VAL A 142 -28.75 1.74 -15.34
CA VAL A 142 -29.28 0.52 -15.98
C VAL A 142 -30.54 0.03 -15.26
N TYR A 143 -30.54 0.03 -13.93
CA TYR A 143 -31.71 -0.31 -13.13
C TYR A 143 -32.91 0.63 -13.42
N ASN A 144 -32.68 1.94 -13.38
CA ASN A 144 -33.71 2.94 -13.69
C ASN A 144 -34.25 2.82 -15.11
N TRP A 145 -33.38 2.49 -16.08
CA TRP A 145 -33.79 2.23 -17.46
C TRP A 145 -34.68 0.99 -17.56
N ASP A 146 -34.33 -0.10 -16.87
CA ASP A 146 -35.11 -1.33 -16.90
C ASP A 146 -36.50 -1.17 -16.24
N VAL A 147 -36.58 -0.47 -15.10
CA VAL A 147 -37.85 -0.14 -14.44
C VAL A 147 -38.75 0.69 -15.37
N LYS A 148 -38.19 1.71 -16.04
CA LYS A 148 -38.95 2.53 -17.01
C LYS A 148 -39.45 1.71 -18.20
N ARG A 149 -38.68 0.72 -18.65
CA ARG A 149 -39.09 -0.19 -19.74
C ARG A 149 -40.24 -1.09 -19.30
N ARG A 150 -40.13 -1.75 -18.14
CA ARG A 150 -41.18 -2.62 -17.58
C ARG A 150 -42.50 -1.86 -17.37
N ASN A 151 -42.44 -0.66 -16.79
CA ASN A 151 -43.64 0.17 -16.59
C ASN A 151 -44.33 0.57 -17.91
N LYS A 152 -43.57 0.80 -18.99
CA LYS A 152 -44.14 1.10 -20.32
C LYS A 152 -44.81 -0.14 -20.90
N ASP A 153 -44.16 -1.30 -20.82
CA ASP A 153 -44.73 -2.55 -21.31
C ASP A 153 -46.03 -2.93 -20.59
N ASP A 154 -46.10 -2.74 -19.26
CA ASP A 154 -47.33 -2.95 -18.47
C ASP A 154 -48.44 -1.94 -18.81
N SER A 155 -48.09 -0.67 -19.05
CA SER A 155 -49.05 0.35 -19.46
C SER A 155 -49.65 0.10 -20.85
N THR A 156 -48.93 -0.62 -21.70
CA THR A 156 -49.35 -0.96 -23.06
C THR A 156 -50.22 -2.21 -23.05
N LYS A 157 -49.95 -3.17 -22.15
CA LYS A 157 -50.80 -4.35 -21.92
C LYS A 157 -52.14 -4.03 -21.27
N ASN A 158 -52.20 -3.05 -20.37
CA ASN A 158 -53.46 -2.65 -19.73
C ASN A 158 -54.37 -1.79 -20.63
N LYS A 159 -53.90 -1.37 -21.81
CA LYS A 159 -54.67 -0.57 -22.79
C LYS A 159 -55.13 -1.36 -24.02
N ALA A 160 -54.75 -2.64 -24.12
CA ALA A 160 -55.19 -3.58 -25.15
C ALA A 160 -56.21 -4.55 -24.53
#